data_AF-A0A2E6E9W8-F1
#
_entry.id   AF-A0A2E6E9W8-F1
#
_cell.length_a   1.000
_cell.length_b   1.000
_cell.length_c   1.000
_cell.angle_alpha   90.00
_cell.angle_beta   90.00
_cell.angle_gamma   90.00
#
_symmetry.space_group_name_H-M   'P 1'
#
loop_
_entity.id
_entity.type
_entity.pdbx_description
1 polymer ?
#
loop_
_entity_poly.entity_id
_entity_poly.type
_entity_poly.pdbx_seq_one_letter_code
_entity_poly.pdbx_strand_id
1 'polypeptide(L)' 'MINKNTLNLETSLKDLELLVEELESGDLPLDTAMAKFEEGIKLTRNCQVALKDAEQKVQILLKNTVEEEVLEEFEEKD' A
#
# COMPACT_ATOMS: atom_id res chain seq x y z
N MET A 1 -5.09 14.45 8.25
CA MET A 1 -5.76 13.24 8.77
C MET A 1 -4.94 12.03 8.35
N ILE A 2 -4.37 11.29 9.31
CA ILE A 2 -3.62 10.06 9.00
C ILE A 2 -4.64 8.94 8.79
N ASN A 3 -4.56 8.26 7.64
CA ASN A 3 -5.50 7.21 7.28
C ASN A 3 -5.20 5.94 8.11
N LYS A 4 -6.21 5.19 8.54
CA LYS A 4 -6.01 3.95 9.31
C LYS A 4 -5.25 2.89 8.50
N ASN A 5 -5.36 2.93 7.17
CA ASN A 5 -4.63 2.07 6.25
C ASN A 5 -3.12 2.35 6.20
N THR A 6 -2.70 3.62 6.32
CA THR A 6 -1.28 4.00 6.28
C THR A 6 -0.55 3.54 7.54
N LEU A 7 -1.20 3.63 8.71
CA LEU A 7 -0.65 3.09 9.97
C LEU A 7 -0.47 1.56 9.93
N ASN A 8 -1.38 0.86 9.23
CA ASN A 8 -1.29 -0.59 9.06
C ASN A 8 -0.15 -0.98 8.10
N LEU A 9 0.05 -0.20 7.03
CA LEU A 9 1.15 -0.42 6.07
C LEU A 9 2.52 -0.23 6.71
N GLU A 10 2.75 0.89 7.42
CA GLU A 10 4.04 1.16 8.07
C GLU A 10 4.40 0.06 9.10
N THR A 11 3.40 -0.41 9.86
CA THR A 11 3.59 -1.50 10.81
C THR A 11 3.92 -2.81 10.07
N SER A 12 3.16 -3.14 9.02
CA SER A 12 3.39 -4.36 8.23
C SER A 12 4.76 -4.38 7.53
N LEU A 13 5.24 -3.22 7.09
CA LEU A 13 6.58 -3.07 6.52
C LEU A 13 7.67 -3.29 7.57
N LYS A 14 7.50 -2.73 8.77
CA LYS A 14 8.42 -2.93 9.88
C LYS A 14 8.47 -4.40 10.32
N ASP A 15 7.32 -5.07 10.39
CA ASP A 15 7.25 -6.49 10.73
C ASP A 15 7.94 -7.34 9.65
N LEU A 16 7.82 -6.96 8.38
CA LEU A 16 8.52 -7.62 7.28
C LEU A 16 10.04 -7.42 7.34
N GLU A 17 10.52 -6.22 7.67
CA GLU A 17 11.94 -5.93 7.85
C GLU A 17 12.55 -6.81 8.96
N LEU A 18 11.90 -6.86 10.13
CA LEU A 18 12.34 -7.71 11.25
C LEU A 18 12.37 -9.20 10.86
N LEU A 19 11.36 -9.65 10.13
CA LEU A 19 11.28 -11.03 9.68
C LEU A 19 12.41 -11.37 8.70
N VAL A 20 12.76 -10.46 7.79
CA VAL A 20 13.88 -10.63 6.86
C VAL A 20 15.21 -10.67 7.63
N GLU A 21 15.43 -9.76 8.59
CA GLU A 21 16.64 -9.78 9.43
C GLU A 21 16.81 -11.11 10.17
N GLU A 22 15.72 -11.66 10.72
CA GLU A 22 15.75 -12.96 11.40
C GLU A 22 16.04 -14.12 10.43
N LEU A 23 15.49 -14.10 9.21
CA LEU A 23 15.78 -15.11 8.19
C LEU A 23 17.23 -15.03 7.70
N GLU A 24 17.77 -13.82 7.55
CA GLU A 24 19.15 -13.59 7.12
C GLU A 24 20.19 -13.96 8.18
N SER A 25 19.80 -13.99 9.47
CA SER A 25 20.68 -14.42 10.56
C SER A 25 21.20 -15.86 10.38
N GLY A 26 20.42 -16.73 9.72
CA GLY A 26 20.78 -18.13 9.49
C GLY A 26 20.71 -19.05 10.72
N ASP A 27 20.36 -18.52 11.89
CA ASP A 27 20.34 -19.26 13.17
C ASP A 27 19.00 -20.01 13.41
N LEU A 28 18.05 -19.90 12.48
CA LEU A 28 16.72 -20.48 12.62
C LEU A 28 16.68 -21.96 12.20
N PRO A 29 16.01 -22.83 12.98
CA PRO A 29 15.66 -24.15 12.52
C PRO A 29 14.81 -24.09 11.24
N LEU A 30 14.99 -25.04 10.32
CA LEU A 30 14.32 -25.06 9.01
C LEU A 30 12.80 -24.86 9.12
N ASP A 31 12.13 -25.56 10.03
CA ASP A 31 10.68 -25.43 10.20
C ASP A 31 10.26 -24.02 10.63
N THR A 32 11.09 -23.36 11.46
CA THR A 32 10.84 -21.98 11.89
C THR A 32 11.10 -20.99 10.76
N ALA A 33 12.18 -21.18 9.99
CA ALA A 33 12.46 -20.38 8.81
C ALA A 33 11.35 -20.49 7.76
N MET A 34 10.80 -21.69 7.55
CA MET A 34 9.66 -21.92 6.66
C MET A 34 8.41 -21.20 7.13
N ALA A 35 8.09 -21.28 8.44
CA ALA A 35 6.94 -20.58 9.01
C ALA A 35 7.06 -19.05 8.87
N LYS A 36 8.25 -18.49 9.15
CA LYS A 36 8.53 -17.05 8.95
C LYS A 36 8.44 -16.66 7.48
N PHE A 37 8.98 -17.47 6.58
CA PHE A 37 8.84 -17.21 5.14
C PHE A 37 7.37 -17.12 4.70
N GLU A 38 6.51 -18.05 5.15
CA GLU A 38 5.07 -17.98 4.86
C GLU A 38 4.40 -16.72 5.42
N GLU A 39 4.79 -16.30 6.63
CA GLU A 39 4.33 -15.06 7.25
C GLU A 39 4.77 -13.82 6.43
N GLY A 40 6.03 -13.76 6.01
CA GLY A 40 6.55 -12.69 5.15
C GLY A 40 5.81 -12.58 3.82
N ILE A 41 5.42 -13.72 3.21
CA ILE A 41 4.59 -13.73 2.00
C ILE A 41 3.19 -13.17 2.27
N LYS A 42 2.57 -13.49 3.41
CA LYS A 42 1.25 -12.96 3.79
C LYS A 42 1.32 -11.45 4.03
N LEU A 43 2.32 -10.97 4.78
CA LEU A 43 2.55 -9.55 5.03
C LEU A 43 2.73 -8.78 3.72
N THR A 44 3.60 -9.28 2.82
CA THR A 44 3.85 -8.66 1.52
C THR A 44 2.56 -8.53 0.68
N ARG A 45 1.71 -9.57 0.66
CA ARG A 45 0.42 -9.51 -0.05
C ARG A 45 -0.51 -8.47 0.55
N ASN A 46 -0.57 -8.37 1.88
CA ASN A 46 -1.41 -7.37 2.55
C ASN A 46 -0.94 -5.94 2.22
N CYS A 47 0.37 -5.69 2.20
CA CYS A 47 0.93 -4.41 1.79
C CYS A 47 0.54 -4.05 0.35
N GLN A 48 0.64 -5.00 -0.58
CA GLN A 48 0.26 -4.79 -1.98
C GLN A 48 -1.23 -4.43 -2.13
N VAL A 49 -2.11 -5.10 -1.38
CA VAL A 49 -3.55 -4.79 -1.37
C VAL A 49 -3.79 -3.37 -0.83
N ALA A 50 -3.16 -3.01 0.29
CA ALA A 50 -3.31 -1.69 0.89
C ALA A 50 -2.84 -0.57 -0.04
N LEU A 51 -1.74 -0.78 -0.77
CA LEU A 51 -1.23 0.15 -1.78
C LEU A 51 -2.19 0.29 -2.96
N LYS A 52 -2.73 -0.82 -3.48
CA LYS A 52 -3.71 -0.80 -4.56
C LYS A 52 -4.98 -0.03 -4.18
N ASP A 53 -5.48 -0.23 -2.97
CA ASP A 53 -6.64 0.50 -2.46
C ASP A 53 -6.35 2.01 -2.34
N ALA A 54 -5.14 2.38 -1.93
CA ALA A 54 -4.72 3.77 -1.86
C ALA A 54 -4.63 4.40 -3.25
N GLU A 55 -4.02 3.69 -4.22
CA GLU A 55 -3.94 4.13 -5.62
C GLU A 55 -5.34 4.34 -6.21
N GLN A 56 -6.25 3.39 -6.01
CA GLN A 56 -7.62 3.50 -6.50
C GLN A 56 -8.34 4.73 -5.91
N LYS A 57 -8.16 5.00 -4.62
CA LYS A 57 -8.74 6.20 -3.98
C LYS A 57 -8.18 7.49 -4.60
N VAL A 58 -6.88 7.55 -4.85
CA VAL A 58 -6.25 8.70 -5.52
C VAL A 58 -6.82 8.89 -6.92
N GLN A 59 -6.96 7.81 -7.70
CA GLN A 59 -7.53 7.89 -9.06
C GLN A 59 -8.98 8.39 -9.06
N ILE A 60 -9.81 7.96 -8.10
CA ILE A 60 -11.19 8.45 -7.96
C ILE A 60 -11.20 9.94 -7.62
N LEU A 61 -10.37 10.38 -6.68
CA LEU A 61 -10.29 11.78 -6.30
C LEU A 61 -9.86 12.66 -7.48
N LEU A 62 -8.85 12.24 -8.24
CA LEU A 62 -8.40 12.97 -9.44
C LEU A 62 -9.48 13.05 -10.52
N LYS A 63 -10.23 11.97 -10.76
CA LYS A 63 -11.35 11.99 -11.72
C LYS A 63 -12.45 12.95 -11.30
N ASN A 64 -12.82 12.95 -10.02
CA ASN A 64 -13.85 13.84 -9.50
C ASN A 64 -13.43 15.32 -9.57
N THR A 65 -12.14 15.63 -9.37
CA THR A 65 -11.63 17.00 -9.53
C THR A 65 -11.71 17.48 -10.98
N VAL A 66 -11.47 16.59 -11.95
CA VAL A 66 -11.52 16.94 -13.38
C VAL A 66 -12.96 17.09 -13.90
N GLU A 67 -13.93 16.33 -13.37
CA GLU A 67 -15.35 16.48 -13.73
C GLU A 67 -16.01 17.75 -13.17
N GLU A 68 -15.48 18.34 -12.09
CA GLU A 68 -15.92 19.66 -11.59
C GLU A 68 -15.33 20.83 -12.41
N GLU A 69 -14.26 20.61 -13.18
CA GLU A 69 -13.67 21.56 -14.13
C GLU A 69 -14.17 21.33 -15.58
N VAL A 70 -15.48 21.12 -15.77
CA VAL A 70 -16.07 21.40 -17.09
C VAL A 70 -16.02 22.91 -17.30
N LEU A 71 -14.90 23.36 -17.85
CA LEU A 71 -14.72 24.72 -18.34
C LEU A 71 -15.84 25.00 -19.35
N GLU A 72 -16.74 25.92 -19.04
CA GLU A 72 -17.63 26.48 -20.04
C GLU A 72 -16.75 27.01 -21.18
N GLU A 73 -16.98 26.52 -22.40
CA GLU A 73 -16.39 27.12 -23.60
C GLU A 73 -16.73 28.61 -23.55
N PHE A 74 -15.70 29.46 -23.54
CA PHE A 74 -15.88 30.89 -23.64
C PHE A 74 -16.57 31.17 -24.98
N GLU A 75 -17.89 31.37 -24.98
CA GLU A 75 -18.57 31.94 -26.12
C GLU A 75 -18.09 33.38 -26.24
N GLU A 76 -17.15 33.59 -27.17
CA GLU A 76 -16.76 34.90 -27.65
C GLU A 76 -18.01 35.53 -28.29
N LYS A 77 -18.70 36.41 -27.55
CA LYS A 77 -19.82 37.18 -28.10
C LYS A 77 -19.26 38.14 -29.15
N ASP A 78 -19.72 37.96 -30.38
CA ASP A 78 -19.56 38.87 -31.53
C ASP A 78 -19.72 40.37 -31.16
#